data_AF-G5Q6A6-F1
#
_entry.id   AF-G5Q6A6-F1
#
_cell.length_a   1.000
_cell.length_b   1.000
_cell.length_c   1.000
_cell.angle_alpha   90.00
_cell.angle_beta   90.00
_cell.angle_gamma   90.00
#
_symmetry.space_group_name_H-M   'P 1'
#
loop_
_entity.id
_entity.type
_entity.pdbx_description
1 polymer ?
#
loop_
_entity_poly.entity_id
_entity_poly.type
_entity_poly.pdbx_seq_one_letter_code
_entity_poly.pdbx_strand_id
1 'polypeptide(L)'
;IAFSCAAAFAPFIEIHTGCYANAETDAEQAKELARIASAATLAARLGLKVNAGHGLTYHNVKAIAALPEMHELNIGHAIIGRAVMTGLKEAVAEMKRLMLEARG
;
A
#
# COMPACT_ATOMS: atom_id res chain seq x y z
N ILE A 1 10.55 13.67 -3.49
CA ILE A 1 9.21 13.28 -4.00
C ILE A 1 8.12 14.04 -3.29
N ALA A 2 7.83 13.80 -2.00
CA ALA A 2 6.71 14.48 -1.30
C ALA A 2 6.78 16.03 -1.36
N PHE A 3 7.94 16.63 -1.06
CA PHE A 3 8.13 18.08 -1.20
C PHE A 3 7.94 18.59 -2.63
N SER A 4 8.44 17.85 -3.63
CA SER A 4 8.30 18.20 -5.05
C SER A 4 6.85 18.09 -5.51
N CYS A 5 6.10 17.09 -5.05
CA CYS A 5 4.68 16.92 -5.36
C CYS A 5 3.82 18.01 -4.71
N ALA A 6 4.11 18.37 -3.46
CA ALA A 6 3.47 19.49 -2.77
C ALA A 6 3.74 20.82 -3.51
N ALA A 7 4.98 21.04 -3.96
CA ALA A 7 5.34 22.21 -4.76
C ALA A 7 4.67 22.23 -6.16
N ALA A 8 4.32 21.06 -6.69
CA ALA A 8 3.60 20.91 -7.96
C ALA A 8 2.07 20.93 -7.81
N PHE A 9 1.54 21.23 -6.62
CA PHE A 9 0.10 21.24 -6.31
C PHE A 9 -0.62 19.91 -6.57
N ALA A 10 0.09 18.78 -6.53
CA ALA A 10 -0.52 17.48 -6.64
C ALA A 10 -1.29 17.15 -5.34
N PRO A 11 -2.59 16.82 -5.38
CA PRO A 11 -3.38 16.54 -4.17
C PRO A 11 -3.10 15.15 -3.57
N PHE A 12 -2.53 14.24 -4.37
CA PHE A 12 -2.22 12.87 -3.98
C PHE A 12 -0.79 12.50 -4.37
N ILE A 13 -0.22 11.55 -3.63
CA ILE A 13 0.92 10.77 -4.06
C ILE A 13 0.60 9.29 -3.96
N GLU A 14 1.31 8.45 -4.72
CA GLU A 14 1.30 7.01 -4.52
C GLU A 14 2.71 6.53 -4.17
N ILE A 15 2.83 5.90 -3.00
CA ILE A 15 4.09 5.30 -2.56
C ILE A 15 4.24 3.92 -3.21
N HIS A 16 5.35 3.72 -3.94
CA HIS A 16 5.69 2.45 -4.55
C HIS A 16 6.12 1.41 -3.49
N THR A 17 5.33 0.35 -3.33
CA THR A 17 5.57 -0.72 -2.34
C THR A 17 6.38 -1.90 -2.89
N GLY A 18 6.92 -1.83 -4.11
CA GLY A 18 7.61 -2.97 -4.72
C GLY A 18 8.87 -3.44 -3.96
N CYS A 19 9.66 -2.53 -3.36
CA CYS A 19 10.80 -2.94 -2.53
C CYS A 19 10.35 -3.70 -1.28
N TYR A 20 9.23 -3.28 -0.67
CA TYR A 20 8.60 -4.00 0.44
C TYR A 20 8.07 -5.37 0.00
N ALA A 21 7.43 -5.44 -1.16
CA ALA A 21 6.86 -6.66 -1.71
C ALA A 21 7.92 -7.69 -2.14
N ASN A 22 9.08 -7.23 -2.60
CA ASN A 22 10.17 -8.06 -3.12
C ASN A 22 11.29 -8.31 -2.09
N ALA A 23 11.12 -7.87 -0.84
CA ALA A 23 12.10 -8.12 0.21
C ALA A 23 12.31 -9.64 0.40
N GLU A 24 13.57 -10.07 0.47
CA GLU A 24 13.93 -11.49 0.54
C GLU A 24 13.94 -12.01 1.98
N THR A 25 14.03 -11.10 2.95
CA THR A 25 14.05 -11.41 4.38
C THR A 25 13.04 -10.57 5.16
N ASP A 26 12.60 -11.08 6.31
CA ASP A 26 11.70 -10.35 7.22
C ASP A 26 12.33 -9.04 7.71
N ALA A 27 13.66 -9.02 7.90
CA ALA A 27 14.39 -7.82 8.32
C ALA A 27 14.36 -6.73 7.25
N GLU A 28 14.54 -7.10 5.97
CA GLU A 28 14.42 -6.17 4.84
C GLU A 28 12.99 -5.68 4.67
N GLN A 29 12.01 -6.58 4.80
CA GLN A 29 10.60 -6.23 4.68
C GLN A 29 10.20 -5.23 5.78
N ALA A 30 10.63 -5.46 7.03
CA ALA A 30 10.40 -4.55 8.15
C ALA A 30 11.07 -3.19 7.94
N LYS A 31 12.29 -3.17 7.39
CA LYS A 31 13.00 -1.92 7.04
C LYS A 31 12.24 -1.12 5.97
N GLU A 32 11.78 -1.78 4.91
CA GLU A 32 11.01 -1.12 3.85
C GLU A 32 9.64 -0.64 4.34
N LEU A 33 8.97 -1.40 5.21
CA LEU A 33 7.74 -0.97 5.87
C LEU A 33 7.97 0.31 6.69
N ALA A 34 9.04 0.38 7.49
CA ALA A 34 9.39 1.57 8.28
C ALA A 34 9.70 2.78 7.38
N ARG A 35 10.35 2.56 6.23
CA ARG A 35 10.59 3.59 5.21
C ARG A 35 9.28 4.12 4.63
N ILE A 36 8.35 3.24 4.28
CA ILE A 36 7.03 3.60 3.76
C ILE A 36 6.23 4.39 4.79
N ALA A 37 6.19 3.93 6.04
CA ALA A 37 5.52 4.61 7.14
C ALA A 37 6.06 6.04 7.33
N SER A 38 7.38 6.20 7.40
CA SER A 38 8.03 7.51 7.53
C SER A 38 7.70 8.45 6.36
N ALA A 39 7.66 7.91 5.13
CA ALA A 39 7.30 8.68 3.94
C ALA A 39 5.82 9.09 3.94
N ALA A 40 4.92 8.20 4.38
CA ALA A 40 3.50 8.47 4.48
C ALA A 40 3.20 9.57 5.52
N THR A 41 3.80 9.48 6.71
CA THR A 41 3.71 10.52 7.75
C THR A 41 4.21 11.87 7.24
N LEU A 42 5.35 11.90 6.53
CA LEU A 42 5.87 13.15 5.97
C LEU A 42 4.91 13.74 4.92
N ALA A 43 4.39 12.93 4.00
CA ALA A 43 3.47 13.40 2.97
C ALA A 43 2.16 13.92 3.55
N ALA A 44 1.59 13.22 4.54
CA ALA A 44 0.40 13.68 5.25
C ALA A 44 0.62 15.02 5.97
N ARG A 45 1.79 15.22 6.60
CA ARG A 45 2.17 16.52 7.21
C ARG A 45 2.27 17.66 6.21
N LEU A 46 2.52 17.35 4.93
CA LEU A 46 2.54 18.30 3.83
C LEU A 46 1.16 18.52 3.20
N GLY A 47 0.10 17.95 3.77
CA GLY A 47 -1.28 18.09 3.27
C GLY A 47 -1.63 17.17 2.09
N LEU A 48 -0.76 16.22 1.76
CA LEU A 48 -0.98 15.27 0.66
C LEU A 48 -1.80 14.08 1.15
N LYS A 49 -2.75 13.63 0.33
CA LYS A 49 -3.38 12.32 0.51
C LYS A 49 -2.44 11.24 -0.01
N VAL A 50 -2.26 10.18 0.77
CA VAL A 50 -1.24 9.15 0.48
C VAL A 50 -1.92 7.87 0.03
N ASN A 51 -1.70 7.48 -1.21
CA ASN A 51 -2.03 6.15 -1.71
C ASN A 51 -0.77 5.26 -1.68
N ALA A 52 -0.95 3.95 -1.81
CA ALA A 52 0.16 3.02 -2.02
C ALA A 52 -0.25 1.85 -2.90
N GLY A 53 0.72 1.21 -3.54
CA GLY A 53 0.47 0.08 -4.43
C GLY A 53 1.76 -0.46 -5.01
N HIS A 54 1.62 -1.39 -5.96
CA HIS A 54 2.71 -2.14 -6.62
C HIS A 54 3.28 -3.26 -5.74
N GLY A 55 2.91 -4.51 -6.07
CA GLY A 55 3.42 -5.73 -5.41
C GLY A 55 2.65 -6.16 -4.15
N LEU A 56 1.59 -5.46 -3.77
CA LEU A 56 0.74 -5.90 -2.64
C LEU A 56 0.01 -7.20 -2.98
N THR A 57 -0.04 -8.10 -2.00
CA THR A 57 -0.63 -9.44 -2.05
C THR A 57 -1.52 -9.67 -0.82
N TYR A 58 -2.27 -10.78 -0.83
CA TYR A 58 -3.10 -11.20 0.31
C TYR A 58 -2.29 -11.47 1.60
N HIS A 59 -0.97 -11.64 1.50
CA HIS A 59 -0.12 -11.97 2.65
C HIS A 59 0.58 -10.75 3.25
N ASN A 60 0.83 -9.70 2.47
CA ASN A 60 1.60 -8.53 2.90
C ASN A 60 0.75 -7.24 2.97
N VAL A 61 -0.48 -7.24 2.45
CA VAL A 61 -1.32 -6.02 2.41
C VAL A 61 -1.64 -5.45 3.80
N LYS A 62 -1.77 -6.30 4.83
CA LYS A 62 -2.21 -5.88 6.16
C LYS A 62 -1.30 -4.83 6.79
N ALA A 63 0.03 -5.01 6.70
CA ALA A 63 0.97 -4.08 7.30
C ALA A 63 0.91 -2.69 6.68
N ILE A 64 0.69 -2.61 5.36
CA ILE A 64 0.53 -1.35 4.64
C ILE A 64 -0.85 -0.73 4.93
N ALA A 65 -1.91 -1.54 4.94
CA ALA A 65 -3.27 -1.10 5.25
C ALA A 65 -3.42 -0.59 6.69
N ALA A 66 -2.57 -1.02 7.63
CA ALA A 66 -2.58 -0.54 9.00
C ALA A 66 -2.06 0.90 9.17
N LEU A 67 -1.27 1.43 8.21
CA LEU A 67 -0.66 2.77 8.32
C LEU A 67 -1.73 3.86 8.24
N PRO A 68 -1.97 4.67 9.28
CA PRO A 68 -3.14 5.55 9.36
C PRO A 68 -3.23 6.60 8.25
N GLU A 69 -2.09 6.96 7.65
CA GLU A 69 -2.03 7.95 6.56
C GLU A 69 -2.54 7.42 5.20
N MET A 70 -2.69 6.10 5.02
CA MET A 70 -3.12 5.55 3.72
C MET A 70 -4.59 5.87 3.41
N HIS A 71 -4.82 6.54 2.29
CA HIS A 71 -6.14 6.87 1.77
C HIS A 71 -6.70 5.73 0.90
N GLU A 72 -5.90 5.20 -0.02
CA GLU A 72 -6.30 4.12 -0.94
C GLU A 72 -5.12 3.18 -1.26
N LEU A 73 -5.41 1.89 -1.47
CA LEU A 73 -4.42 0.92 -1.94
C LEU A 73 -4.77 0.41 -3.35
N ASN A 74 -3.87 0.65 -4.31
CA ASN A 74 -4.03 0.24 -5.70
C ASN A 74 -3.38 -1.13 -5.94
N ILE A 75 -4.22 -2.15 -6.14
CA ILE A 75 -3.80 -3.56 -6.20
C ILE A 75 -4.32 -4.20 -7.48
N GLY A 76 -3.41 -4.68 -8.33
CA GLY A 76 -3.74 -5.30 -9.63
C GLY A 76 -3.40 -6.80 -9.67
N HIS A 77 -2.14 -7.11 -9.99
CA HIS A 77 -1.67 -8.47 -10.32
C HIS A 77 -2.10 -9.55 -9.31
N ALA A 78 -2.00 -9.30 -8.01
CA ALA A 78 -2.40 -10.27 -6.99
C ALA A 78 -3.90 -10.59 -7.03
N ILE A 79 -4.76 -9.59 -7.27
CA ILE A 79 -6.21 -9.81 -7.38
C ILE A 79 -6.52 -10.64 -8.62
N ILE A 80 -5.95 -10.29 -9.77
CA ILE A 80 -6.17 -11.05 -11.02
C ILE A 80 -5.63 -12.47 -10.90
N GLY A 81 -4.44 -12.66 -10.33
CA GLY A 81 -3.86 -13.99 -10.10
C GLY A 81 -4.67 -14.86 -9.13
N ARG A 82 -5.40 -14.27 -8.18
CA ARG A 82 -6.38 -15.00 -7.35
C ARG A 82 -7.68 -15.27 -8.11
N ALA A 83 -8.12 -14.32 -8.92
CA ALA A 83 -9.39 -14.36 -9.64
C ALA A 83 -9.46 -15.52 -10.66
N VAL A 84 -8.34 -15.88 -11.30
CA VAL A 84 -8.31 -17.04 -12.21
C VAL A 84 -8.66 -18.37 -11.52
N MET A 85 -8.52 -18.43 -10.18
CA MET A 85 -8.81 -19.63 -9.39
C MET A 85 -10.17 -19.56 -8.67
N THR A 86 -10.59 -18.35 -8.28
CA THR A 86 -11.70 -18.16 -7.32
C THR A 86 -12.84 -17.30 -7.84
N GLY A 87 -12.68 -16.65 -9.00
CA GLY A 87 -13.56 -15.59 -9.47
C GLY A 87 -13.12 -14.20 -9.00
N LEU A 88 -13.40 -13.18 -9.83
CA LEU A 88 -13.00 -11.80 -9.54
C LEU A 88 -13.72 -11.22 -8.32
N LYS A 89 -14.99 -11.58 -8.13
CA LYS A 89 -15.82 -11.08 -7.02
C LYS A 89 -15.22 -11.51 -5.68
N GLU A 90 -14.91 -12.79 -5.54
CA GLU A 90 -14.32 -13.40 -4.35
C GLU A 90 -12.93 -12.83 -4.08
N ALA A 91 -12.09 -12.71 -5.11
CA ALA A 91 -10.76 -12.12 -5.01
C ALA A 91 -10.79 -10.66 -4.48
N VAL A 92 -11.65 -9.82 -5.04
CA VAL A 92 -11.80 -8.42 -4.61
C VAL A 92 -12.35 -8.33 -3.19
N ALA A 93 -13.39 -9.13 -2.87
CA ALA A 93 -14.02 -9.12 -1.54
C ALA A 93 -13.01 -9.52 -0.45
N GLU A 94 -12.20 -10.53 -0.72
CA GLU A 94 -11.19 -11.01 0.22
C GLU A 94 -10.08 -9.98 0.44
N MET A 95 -9.55 -9.36 -0.62
CA MET A 95 -8.55 -8.29 -0.48
C MET A 95 -9.09 -7.13 0.37
N LYS A 96 -10.33 -6.71 0.10
CA LYS A 96 -11.01 -5.66 0.86
C LYS A 96 -11.19 -6.03 2.33
N ARG A 97 -11.57 -7.28 2.63
CA ARG A 97 -11.71 -7.77 4.01
C ARG A 97 -10.40 -7.63 4.78
N LEU A 98 -9.28 -8.11 4.20
CA LEU A 98 -7.97 -8.04 4.84
C LEU A 98 -7.52 -6.60 5.13
N MET A 99 -7.80 -5.67 4.20
CA MET A 99 -7.50 -4.24 4.38
C MET A 99 -8.31 -3.62 5.53
N LEU A 100 -9.61 -3.95 5.62
CA LEU A 100 -10.48 -3.45 6.69
C LEU A 100 -10.12 -4.03 8.06
N GLU A 101 -9.76 -5.31 8.12
CA GLU A 101 -9.29 -5.94 9.37
C GLU A 101 -8.01 -5.30 9.92
N ALA A 102 -7.10 -4.89 9.03
CA ALA A 102 -5.86 -4.23 9.44
C ALA A 102 -6.07 -2.76 9.86
N ARG A 103 -7.20 -2.16 9.45
CA ARG A 103 -7.61 -0.78 9.78
C ARG A 103 -8.37 -0.68 11.11
N GLY A 104 -8.80 -1.81 11.67
CA GLY A 104 -9.60 -1.91 12.89
C GLY A 104 -8.87 -1.45 14.14
#